data_AF-A0A1Q7YQZ4-F1
#
_entry.id   AF-A0A1Q7YQZ4-F1
#
_cell.length_a   1.000
_cell.length_b   1.000
_cell.length_c   1.000
_cell.angle_alpha   90.00
_cell.angle_beta   90.00
_cell.angle_gamma   90.00
#
_symmetry.space_group_name_H-M   'P 1'
#
loop_
_entity.id
_entity.type
_entity.pdbx_description
1 polymer ?
#
loop_
_entity_poly.entity_id
_entity_poly.type
_entity_poly.pdbx_seq_one_letter_code
_entity_poly.pdbx_strand_id
1 'polypeptide(L)'
;MSRIYRALLVVLAFEMGALLLYLPWSGYWEQNYFLSHFPSLMPIVLHPSFRGVVSGVGVLDILIAFGWIGSQPGPHRVPPQ
;
A
#
# COMPACT_ATOMS: atom_id res chain seq x y z
N MET A 1 4.58 18.37 12.74
CA MET A 1 4.37 18.01 11.33
C MET A 1 2.92 18.30 10.97
N SER A 2 2.66 19.11 9.94
CA SER A 2 1.31 19.61 9.64
C SER A 2 0.37 18.46 9.26
N ARG A 3 -0.85 18.52 9.80
CA ARG A 3 -1.92 17.51 9.63
C ARG A 3 -2.22 17.21 8.15
N ILE A 4 -1.93 18.18 7.28
CA ILE A 4 -2.05 18.10 5.81
C ILE A 4 -1.08 17.08 5.22
N TYR A 5 0.21 17.07 5.61
CA TYR A 5 1.16 16.04 5.13
C TYR A 5 0.73 14.64 5.56
N ARG A 6 0.16 14.55 6.77
CA ARG A 6 -0.41 13.30 7.30
C ARG A 6 -1.54 12.78 6.42
N ALA A 7 -2.49 13.65 6.08
CA ALA A 7 -3.60 13.31 5.20
C ALA A 7 -3.15 12.95 3.78
N LEU A 8 -2.19 13.70 3.21
CA LEU A 8 -1.62 13.40 1.89
C LEU A 8 -0.94 12.03 1.86
N LEU A 9 -0.16 11.68 2.89
CA LEU A 9 0.47 10.36 3.00
C LEU A 9 -0.54 9.23 3.12
N VAL A 10 -1.63 9.43 3.87
CA VAL A 10 -2.71 8.43 3.99
C VAL A 10 -3.40 8.22 2.64
N VAL A 11 -3.72 9.29 1.91
CA VAL A 11 -4.34 9.20 0.58
C VAL A 11 -3.39 8.56 -0.42
N LEU A 12 -2.10 8.91 -0.40
CA LEU A 12 -1.07 8.33 -1.26
C LEU A 12 -0.86 6.84 -0.97
N ALA A 13 -0.77 6.45 0.30
CA ALA A 13 -0.67 5.05 0.72
C ALA A 13 -1.91 4.24 0.30
N PHE A 14 -3.09 4.86 0.39
CA PHE A 14 -4.33 4.23 -0.07
C PHE A 14 -4.37 4.07 -1.59
N GLU A 15 -4.01 5.10 -2.36
CA GLU A 15 -3.87 5.05 -3.82
C GLU A 15 -2.87 3.96 -4.24
N MET A 16 -1.69 3.96 -3.62
CA MET A 16 -0.65 2.96 -3.89
C MET A 16 -1.12 1.55 -3.50
N GLY A 17 -1.74 1.39 -2.34
CA GLY A 17 -2.31 0.11 -1.90
C GLY A 17 -3.40 -0.40 -2.83
N ALA A 18 -4.30 0.47 -3.29
CA ALA A 18 -5.34 0.14 -4.25
C ALA A 18 -4.75 -0.23 -5.62
N LEU A 19 -3.74 0.49 -6.09
CA LEU A 19 -3.00 0.17 -7.31
C LEU A 19 -2.32 -1.19 -7.17
N LEU A 20 -1.62 -1.47 -6.07
CA LEU A 20 -0.99 -2.77 -5.81
C LEU A 20 -2.03 -3.90 -5.71
N LEU A 21 -3.23 -3.63 -5.21
CA LEU A 21 -4.28 -4.63 -5.11
C LEU A 21 -4.99 -4.86 -6.46
N TYR A 22 -5.06 -3.85 -7.32
CA TYR A 22 -5.70 -3.92 -8.63
C TYR A 22 -4.77 -4.43 -9.74
N LEU A 23 -3.51 -3.96 -9.78
CA LEU A 23 -2.52 -4.32 -10.80
C LEU A 23 -2.45 -5.84 -11.05
N PRO A 24 -2.20 -6.72 -10.06
CA PRO A 24 -2.03 -8.16 -10.28
C PRO A 24 -3.27 -8.88 -10.84
N TRP A 25 -4.44 -8.23 -10.81
CA TRP A 25 -5.69 -8.74 -11.38
C TRP A 25 -6.08 -8.05 -12.68
N SER A 26 -5.36 -6.99 -13.06
CA SER A 26 -5.57 -6.28 -14.31
C SER A 26 -4.88 -6.99 -15.47
N GLY A 27 -5.49 -7.00 -16.65
CA GLY A 27 -4.87 -7.56 -17.86
C GLY A 27 -3.57 -6.85 -18.25
N TYR A 28 -3.38 -5.61 -17.78
CA TYR A 28 -2.13 -4.87 -17.95
C TYR A 28 -0.95 -5.57 -17.29
N TRP A 29 -1.14 -6.22 -16.13
CA TRP A 29 -0.09 -6.95 -15.41
C TRP A 29 0.45 -8.17 -16.14
N GLU A 30 -0.30 -8.74 -17.09
CA GLU A 30 0.20 -9.83 -17.92
C GLU A 30 0.83 -9.30 -19.21
N GLN A 31 0.43 -8.10 -19.65
CA GLN A 31 0.88 -7.44 -20.88
C GLN A 31 1.77 -6.23 -20.61
N ASN A 32 2.83 -6.40 -19.80
CA ASN A 32 3.80 -5.34 -19.54
C ASN A 32 5.03 -5.44 -20.46
N TYR A 33 5.61 -4.28 -20.78
CA TYR A 33 6.92 -4.19 -21.44
C TYR A 33 8.00 -5.02 -20.73
N PHE A 34 8.00 -5.06 -19.39
CA PHE A 34 8.94 -5.87 -18.59
C PHE A 34 8.82 -7.37 -18.82
N LEU A 35 7.60 -7.90 -18.96
CA LEU A 35 7.38 -9.32 -19.25
C LEU A 35 7.70 -9.66 -20.71
N SER A 36 7.53 -8.70 -21.62
CA SER A 36 7.97 -8.85 -23.02
C SER A 36 9.50 -8.87 -23.15
N HIS A 37 10.22 -8.18 -22.27
CA HIS A 37 11.68 -8.14 -22.28
C HIS A 37 12.32 -9.28 -21.47
N PHE A 38 11.66 -9.73 -20.40
CA PHE A 38 12.13 -10.82 -19.53
C PHE A 38 11.08 -11.93 -19.37
N PRO A 39 10.94 -12.84 -20.35
CA PRO A 39 9.98 -13.94 -20.30
C PRO A 39 10.26 -14.96 -19.19
N SER A 40 11.46 -14.97 -18.60
CA SER A 40 11.82 -15.82 -17.46
C SER A 40 11.14 -15.41 -16.14
N LEU A 41 10.72 -14.15 -16.01
CA LEU A 41 10.02 -13.65 -14.82
C LEU A 41 8.51 -13.87 -14.88
N MET A 42 7.98 -14.16 -16.07
CA MET A 42 6.56 -14.47 -16.32
C MET A 42 6.00 -15.54 -15.38
N PRO A 43 6.60 -16.73 -15.20
CA PRO A 43 6.05 -17.75 -14.31
C PRO A 43 6.03 -17.34 -12.83
N ILE A 44 6.91 -16.43 -12.40
CA ILE A 44 6.97 -15.94 -11.02
C ILE A 44 5.91 -14.84 -10.81
N VAL A 45 5.87 -13.88 -11.72
CA VAL A 45 4.99 -12.70 -11.64
C VAL A 45 3.52 -13.06 -11.90
N LEU A 46 3.27 -14.08 -12.73
CA LEU A 46 1.93 -14.62 -12.98
C LEU A 46 1.47 -15.61 -11.90
N HIS A 47 2.37 -16.05 -11.00
CA HIS A 47 2.02 -17.03 -9.98
C HIS A 47 0.97 -16.45 -8.99
N PRO A 48 -0.05 -17.22 -8.60
CA PRO A 48 -1.07 -16.78 -7.65
C PRO A 48 -0.48 -16.29 -6.32
N SER A 49 0.61 -16.90 -5.87
CA SER A 49 1.30 -16.48 -4.63
C SER A 49 1.91 -15.09 -4.76
N PHE A 50 2.44 -14.71 -5.92
CA PHE A 50 3.01 -13.38 -6.12
C PHE A 50 1.92 -12.31 -6.11
N ARG A 51 0.78 -12.60 -6.76
CA ARG A 51 -0.44 -11.77 -6.68
C ARG A 51 -0.91 -11.61 -5.24
N GLY A 52 -0.88 -12.70 -4.46
CA GLY A 52 -1.16 -12.70 -3.02
C GLY A 52 -0.21 -11.79 -2.24
N VAL A 53 1.10 -11.90 -2.45
CA VAL A 53 2.11 -11.06 -1.78
C VAL A 53 1.91 -9.58 -2.11
N VAL A 54 1.72 -9.23 -3.38
CA VAL A 54 1.50 -7.84 -3.81
C VAL A 54 0.22 -7.28 -3.19
N SER A 55 -0.86 -8.07 -3.15
CA SER A 55 -2.11 -7.67 -2.49
C SER A 55 -1.96 -7.53 -0.97
N GLY A 56 -1.18 -8.40 -0.33
CA GLY A 56 -0.89 -8.34 1.10
C GLY A 56 -0.07 -7.10 1.47
N VAL A 57 0.87 -6.69 0.62
CA VAL A 57 1.61 -5.42 0.79
C VAL A 57 0.64 -4.23 0.69
N GLY A 58 -0.28 -4.22 -0.27
CA GLY A 58 -1.31 -3.17 -0.38
C GLY A 58 -2.20 -3.06 0.86
N VAL A 59 -2.58 -4.19 1.46
CA VAL A 59 -3.33 -4.22 2.73
C VAL A 59 -2.50 -3.68 3.89
N LEU A 60 -1.20 -4.01 3.95
CA LEU A 60 -0.30 -3.49 4.99
C LEU A 60 -0.20 -1.96 4.93
N ASP A 61 -0.11 -1.40 3.73
CA ASP A 61 -0.07 0.05 3.49
C ASP A 61 -1.32 0.75 4.06
N ILE A 62 -2.50 0.17 3.80
CA ILE A 62 -3.79 0.65 4.34
C ILE A 62 -3.83 0.55 5.88
N LEU A 63 -3.34 -0.55 6.44
CA LEU A 63 -3.29 -0.74 7.90
C LEU A 63 -2.37 0.26 8.60
N ILE A 64 -1.20 0.57 8.01
CA ILE A 64 -0.27 1.58 8.53
C ILE A 64 -0.93 2.96 8.52
N ALA A 65 -1.61 3.31 7.41
CA ALA A 65 -2.36 4.56 7.30
C ALA A 65 -3.44 4.67 8.39
N PHE A 66 -4.17 3.58 8.66
CA PHE A 66 -5.20 3.54 9.70
C PHE A 66 -4.61 3.63 11.12
N GLY A 67 -3.51 2.93 11.40
CA GLY A 67 -2.82 2.99 12.69
C GLY A 67 -2.31 4.39 13.04
N TRP A 68 -1.95 5.18 12.03
CA TRP A 68 -1.51 6.56 12.22
C TRP A 68 -2.66 7.52 12.60
N ILE A 69 -3.91 7.18 12.25
CA ILE A 69 -5.12 7.91 12.68
C ILE A 69 -5.42 7.66 14.17
N GLY A 70 -5.19 6.44 14.65
CA GLY A 70 -5.50 6.02 16.02
C GLY A 70 -4.50 6.54 17.06
N SER A 71 -3.26 6.82 16.65
CA SER A 71 -2.26 7.45 17.51
C SER A 71 -2.48 8.97 17.58
N GLN A 72 -3.55 9.39 18.25
CA GLN A 72 -3.58 10.68 18.92
C GLN A 72 -3.03 10.50 20.33
N PRO A 73 -1.84 11.06 20.65
CA PRO A 73 -1.45 11.22 22.04
C PRO A 73 -2.52 12.12 22.67
N GLY A 74 -3.28 11.58 23.62
CA GLY A 74 -4.22 12.37 24.40
C GLY A 74 -3.51 13.59 25.00
N PRO A 75 -4.19 14.76 25.10
CA PRO A 75 -3.58 15.99 25.58
C PRO A 75 -2.87 15.73 26.91
N HIS A 76 -1.61 16.16 27.01
CA HIS A 76 -0.83 16.12 28.25
C HIS A 76 -1.71 16.65 29.38
N ARG A 77 -2.17 15.74 30.26
CA ARG A 77 -2.82 16.12 31.52
C ARG A 77 -1.74 16.80 32.35
N VAL A 78 -1.71 18.12 32.32
CA VAL A 78 -0.91 18.92 33.25
C VAL A 78 -1.52 18.70 34.64
N PRO A 79 -0.77 18.17 35.62
CA PRO A 79 -1.31 17.95 36.96
C PRO A 79 -1.63 19.32 37.63
N PRO A 80 -2.76 19.43 38.34
CA PRO A 80 -3.07 20.62 39.13
C PRO A 80 -2.08 20.73 40.30
N GLN A 81 -1.53 21.95 40.48
CA GLN A 81 -0.73 22.37 41.64
C GLN A 81 -1.65 22.80 42.78
#